data_AF-A0A2N3TBI9-F1
#
_entry.id   AF-A0A2N3TBI9-F1
#
_cell.length_a   1.000
_cell.length_b   1.000
_cell.length_c   1.000
_cell.angle_alpha   90.00
_cell.angle_beta   90.00
_cell.angle_gamma   90.00
#
_symmetry.space_group_name_H-M   'P 1'
#
loop_
_entity.id
_entity.type
_entity.pdbx_description
1 polymer ?
#
loop_
_entity_poly.entity_id
_entity_poly.type
_entity_poly.pdbx_seq_one_letter_code
_entity_poly.pdbx_strand_id
1 'polypeptide(L)'
;MKQDIFIPTQFPLQEELLDLLKKLLTLHSVYVIGYNKEKKQQNVYLLPQSVISQKVVTYTLLIITYKPISKRLRDFMDDLYNKMQKRCKVYAITYTLSKVKKRLNYGDNFLSNNIFQTPCIYKEDDCLSKFSNYALLFHQNVYDRIQETWTNRMDRAEYLLAIIDNIEPKEDSISRLSILHHALEQVSMALLFVFWEFKPQHYSLSYLLHLCSQFSQLPQTIFPKATYGLHRIYYMLCNAHHIIRFKVQNEFSNEDTDKAYNRCEWFYDEAKKLGDAQLEHLKELHCNPSNQY
;
A
#
# COMPACT_ATOMS: atom_id res chain seq x y z
N MET A 1 -3.30 -7.10 27.48
CA MET A 1 -3.56 -8.47 27.02
C MET A 1 -2.74 -8.67 25.74
N LYS A 2 -1.65 -9.43 25.78
CA LYS A 2 -0.85 -9.72 24.58
C LYS A 2 -1.70 -10.62 23.68
N GLN A 3 -2.14 -10.11 22.52
CA GLN A 3 -2.70 -10.97 21.49
C GLN A 3 -1.54 -11.80 20.95
N ASP A 4 -1.58 -13.10 21.21
CA ASP A 4 -0.69 -14.06 20.55
C ASP A 4 -1.01 -14.02 19.05
N ILE A 5 -0.13 -13.37 18.29
CA ILE A 5 -0.23 -13.31 16.83
C ILE A 5 0.04 -14.71 16.33
N PHE A 6 -1.00 -15.43 15.92
CA PHE A 6 -0.88 -16.69 15.21
C PHE A 6 -0.16 -16.42 13.89
N ILE A 7 1.14 -16.75 13.82
CA ILE A 7 1.91 -16.71 12.58
C ILE A 7 1.61 -18.01 11.83
N PRO A 8 0.88 -17.97 10.70
CA PRO A 8 0.62 -19.18 9.94
C PRO A 8 1.94 -19.72 9.37
N THR A 9 2.24 -20.98 9.67
CA THR A 9 3.46 -21.67 9.26
C THR A 9 3.48 -22.03 7.77
N GLN A 10 2.33 -21.89 7.07
CA GLN A 10 2.20 -22.28 5.66
C GLN A 10 1.42 -21.24 4.86
N PHE A 11 2.12 -20.58 3.93
CA PHE A 11 1.53 -19.61 3.03
C PHE A 11 1.18 -20.27 1.66
N PRO A 12 0.00 -19.97 1.07
CA PRO A 12 -0.41 -20.58 -0.20
C PRO A 12 0.51 -20.18 -1.38
N LEU A 13 0.93 -21.12 -2.23
CA LEU A 13 1.83 -20.83 -3.37
C LEU A 13 3.21 -20.27 -2.97
N GLN A 14 3.62 -20.43 -1.70
CA GLN A 14 4.90 -19.91 -1.19
C GLN A 14 6.10 -20.49 -1.94
N GLU A 15 6.18 -21.82 -2.09
CA GLU A 15 7.32 -22.48 -2.74
C GLU A 15 7.48 -22.04 -4.19
N GLU A 16 6.39 -22.08 -4.97
CA GLU A 16 6.37 -21.64 -6.37
C GLU A 16 6.80 -20.16 -6.51
N LEU A 17 6.31 -19.29 -5.60
CA LEU A 17 6.69 -17.88 -5.58
C LEU A 17 8.16 -17.69 -5.22
N LEU A 18 8.68 -18.40 -4.23
CA LEU A 18 10.08 -18.32 -3.81
C LEU A 18 11.03 -18.80 -4.90
N ASP A 19 10.70 -19.90 -5.58
CA ASP A 19 11.50 -20.41 -6.70
C ASP A 19 11.57 -19.40 -7.85
N LEU A 20 10.45 -18.74 -8.13
CA LEU A 20 10.41 -17.68 -9.13
C LEU A 20 11.24 -16.46 -8.71
N LEU A 21 11.11 -16.02 -7.46
CA LEU A 21 11.88 -14.89 -6.92
C LEU A 21 13.39 -15.18 -6.95
N LYS A 22 13.83 -16.39 -6.57
CA LYS A 22 15.25 -16.81 -6.62
C LYS A 22 15.81 -16.81 -8.03
N LYS A 23 15.01 -17.16 -9.04
CA LYS A 23 15.41 -17.12 -10.46
C LYS A 23 15.54 -15.69 -10.99
N LEU A 24 14.74 -14.77 -10.47
CA LEU A 24 14.68 -13.39 -10.95
C LEU A 24 15.64 -12.44 -10.23
N LEU A 25 15.96 -12.73 -8.97
CA LEU A 25 16.64 -11.81 -8.07
C LEU A 25 17.77 -12.51 -7.30
N THR A 26 18.80 -11.74 -6.98
CA THR A 26 19.79 -12.11 -5.95
C THR A 26 19.20 -11.82 -4.58
N LEU A 27 18.34 -12.72 -4.10
CA LEU A 27 17.63 -12.58 -2.83
C LEU A 27 18.57 -12.77 -1.64
N HIS A 28 18.35 -11.98 -0.60
CA HIS A 28 18.89 -12.22 0.74
C HIS A 28 17.79 -12.76 1.66
N SER A 29 16.65 -12.06 1.73
CA SER A 29 15.54 -12.47 2.60
C SER A 29 14.20 -11.91 2.12
N VAL A 30 13.11 -12.60 2.47
CA VAL A 30 11.74 -12.23 2.10
C VAL A 30 10.82 -12.39 3.31
N TYR A 31 10.12 -11.32 3.65
CA TYR A 31 9.17 -11.25 4.76
C TYR A 31 7.75 -10.97 4.26
N VAL A 32 6.76 -11.55 4.92
CA VAL A 32 5.34 -11.43 4.56
C VAL A 32 4.68 -10.41 5.48
N ILE A 33 4.38 -9.23 4.95
CA ILE A 33 3.66 -8.17 5.68
C ILE A 33 2.18 -8.56 5.81
N GLY A 34 1.62 -9.14 4.75
CA GLY A 34 0.24 -9.59 4.73
C GLY A 34 -0.05 -10.43 3.50
N TYR A 35 -1.13 -11.21 3.57
CA TYR A 35 -1.67 -11.92 2.42
C TYR A 35 -3.20 -11.95 2.45
N ASN A 36 -3.82 -12.00 1.28
CA ASN A 36 -5.26 -12.18 1.11
C ASN A 36 -5.54 -13.33 0.14
N LYS A 37 -6.60 -14.10 0.41
CA LYS A 37 -7.06 -15.20 -0.44
C LYS A 37 -8.46 -14.87 -0.96
N GLU A 38 -8.59 -14.74 -2.27
CA GLU A 38 -9.88 -14.56 -2.93
C GLU A 38 -10.26 -15.86 -3.67
N LYS A 39 -11.48 -16.35 -3.40
CA LYS A 39 -12.07 -17.47 -4.14
C LYS A 39 -13.31 -16.98 -4.85
N LYS A 40 -13.29 -17.01 -6.18
CA LYS A 40 -14.46 -16.77 -7.02
C LYS A 40 -14.94 -18.09 -7.59
N GLN A 41 -16.24 -18.32 -7.54
CA GLN A 41 -16.89 -19.47 -8.14
C GLN A 41 -18.00 -18.96 -9.05
N GLN A 42 -18.00 -19.45 -10.28
CA GLN A 42 -19.04 -19.20 -11.26
C GLN A 42 -19.64 -20.54 -11.64
N ASN A 43 -20.94 -20.68 -11.41
CA ASN A 43 -21.70 -21.84 -11.86
C ASN A 43 -22.37 -21.45 -13.18
N VAL A 44 -21.99 -22.12 -14.26
CA VAL A 44 -22.63 -21.99 -15.56
C VAL A 44 -23.70 -23.08 -15.65
N TYR A 45 -24.96 -22.67 -15.56
CA TYR A 45 -26.11 -23.58 -15.63
C TYR A 45 -26.56 -23.86 -17.08
N LEU A 46 -26.07 -23.08 -18.05
CA LEU A 46 -26.26 -23.30 -19.48
C LEU A 46 -25.30 -24.39 -19.99
N LEU A 47 -25.74 -25.18 -20.97
CA LEU A 47 -24.93 -26.29 -21.50
C LEU A 47 -23.79 -25.78 -22.40
N PRO A 48 -22.57 -26.35 -22.29
CA PRO A 48 -22.18 -27.36 -21.30
C PRO A 48 -22.03 -26.75 -19.91
N GLN A 49 -22.68 -27.38 -18.93
CA GLN A 49 -22.62 -26.95 -17.54
C GLN A 49 -21.17 -27.03 -17.07
N SER A 50 -20.70 -25.95 -16.45
CA SER A 50 -19.33 -25.89 -15.95
C SER A 50 -19.28 -25.08 -14.66
N VAL A 51 -18.41 -25.51 -13.76
CA VAL A 51 -18.07 -24.75 -12.56
C VAL A 51 -16.68 -24.20 -12.75
N ILE A 52 -16.59 -22.89 -12.97
CA ILE A 52 -15.32 -22.19 -13.06
C ILE A 52 -14.97 -21.71 -11.65
N SER A 53 -13.88 -22.22 -11.09
CA SER A 53 -13.36 -21.73 -9.81
C SER A 53 -12.01 -21.07 -10.02
N GLN A 54 -11.88 -19.83 -9.55
CA GLN A 54 -10.62 -19.09 -9.60
C GLN A 54 -10.21 -18.75 -8.17
N LYS A 55 -9.00 -19.19 -7.79
CA LYS A 55 -8.35 -18.82 -6.54
C LYS A 55 -7.24 -17.85 -6.87
N VAL A 56 -7.30 -16.64 -6.32
CA VAL A 56 -6.25 -15.63 -6.45
C VAL A 56 -5.72 -15.34 -5.07
N VAL A 57 -4.39 -15.41 -4.93
CA VAL A 57 -3.69 -15.01 -3.71
C VAL A 57 -3.03 -13.67 -3.97
N THR A 58 -3.17 -12.73 -3.04
CA THR A 58 -2.46 -11.46 -3.08
C THR A 58 -1.51 -11.39 -1.90
N TYR A 59 -0.23 -11.15 -2.15
CA TYR A 59 0.80 -10.95 -1.14
C TYR A 59 1.27 -9.51 -1.06
N THR A 60 1.58 -9.06 0.15
CA THR A 60 2.36 -7.86 0.42
C THR A 60 3.69 -8.29 1.04
N LEU A 61 4.79 -8.08 0.32
CA LEU A 61 6.10 -8.61 0.70
C LEU A 61 7.13 -7.51 0.91
N LEU A 62 7.96 -7.67 1.94
CA LEU A 62 9.24 -6.98 2.05
C LEU A 62 10.34 -7.89 1.47
N ILE A 63 10.93 -7.48 0.36
CA ILE A 63 11.97 -8.23 -0.37
C ILE A 63 13.31 -7.52 -0.19
N ILE A 64 14.28 -8.23 0.38
CA ILE A 64 15.66 -7.75 0.56
C ILE A 64 16.55 -8.49 -0.44
N THR A 65 17.27 -7.73 -1.27
CA THR A 65 18.18 -8.25 -2.30
C THR A 65 19.61 -7.78 -2.08
N TYR A 66 20.60 -8.45 -2.68
CA TYR A 66 21.98 -7.93 -2.69
C TYR A 66 22.15 -6.79 -3.68
N LYS A 67 21.57 -6.94 -4.87
CA LYS A 67 21.63 -5.95 -5.95
C LYS A 67 20.30 -5.24 -6.14
N PRO A 68 20.29 -3.96 -6.54
CA PRO A 68 19.06 -3.27 -6.87
C PRO A 68 18.35 -3.97 -8.03
N ILE A 69 17.01 -3.96 -7.99
CA ILE A 69 16.20 -4.48 -9.09
C ILE A 69 16.37 -3.53 -10.29
N SER A 70 16.75 -4.09 -11.45
CA SER A 70 17.01 -3.30 -12.66
C SER A 70 15.72 -2.80 -13.32
N LYS A 71 14.61 -3.55 -13.17
CA LYS A 71 13.29 -3.20 -13.70
C LYS A 71 12.58 -2.19 -12.80
N ARG A 72 11.67 -1.41 -13.39
CA ARG A 72 10.73 -0.60 -12.59
C ARG A 72 9.87 -1.54 -11.74
N LEU A 73 9.53 -1.09 -10.53
CA LEU A 73 8.81 -1.94 -9.57
C LEU A 73 7.47 -2.45 -10.12
N ARG A 74 6.75 -1.62 -10.86
CA ARG A 74 5.49 -2.00 -11.52
C ARG A 74 5.70 -3.16 -12.50
N ASP A 75 6.64 -3.01 -13.42
CA ASP A 75 6.94 -4.04 -14.43
C ASP A 75 7.39 -5.34 -13.76
N PHE A 76 8.16 -5.26 -12.67
CA PHE A 76 8.54 -6.42 -11.87
C PHE A 76 7.32 -7.14 -11.25
N MET A 77 6.39 -6.40 -10.65
CA MET A 77 5.17 -6.97 -10.06
C MET A 77 4.24 -7.58 -11.13
N ASP A 78 4.11 -6.92 -12.28
CA ASP A 78 3.31 -7.41 -13.41
C ASP A 78 3.95 -8.67 -14.04
N ASP A 79 5.28 -8.70 -14.19
CA ASP A 79 6.02 -9.88 -14.64
C ASP A 79 5.84 -11.07 -13.70
N LEU A 80 5.92 -10.86 -12.39
CA LEU A 80 5.65 -11.91 -11.39
C LEU A 80 4.22 -12.44 -11.53
N TYR A 81 3.24 -11.55 -11.62
CA TYR A 81 1.84 -11.93 -11.76
C TYR A 81 1.59 -12.78 -13.01
N ASN A 82 2.18 -12.40 -14.14
CA ASN A 82 2.07 -13.13 -15.39
C ASN A 82 2.78 -14.50 -15.33
N LYS A 83 3.99 -14.58 -14.77
CA LYS A 83 4.74 -15.84 -14.62
C LYS A 83 4.08 -16.82 -13.64
N MET A 84 3.35 -16.30 -12.65
CA MET A 84 2.51 -17.09 -11.74
C MET A 84 1.13 -17.43 -12.32
N GLN A 85 0.97 -17.34 -13.65
CA GLN A 85 -0.27 -17.65 -14.37
C GLN A 85 -1.49 -16.89 -13.84
N LYS A 86 -1.30 -15.64 -13.37
CA LYS A 86 -2.35 -14.77 -12.80
C LYS A 86 -3.04 -15.32 -11.54
N ARG A 87 -2.44 -16.32 -10.88
CA ARG A 87 -2.93 -16.91 -9.62
C ARG A 87 -2.40 -16.21 -8.36
N CYS A 88 -1.25 -15.53 -8.48
CA CYS A 88 -0.56 -14.91 -7.36
C CYS A 88 -0.14 -13.48 -7.69
N LYS A 89 -0.78 -12.47 -7.09
CA LYS A 89 -0.44 -11.06 -7.23
C LYS A 89 0.48 -10.63 -6.08
N VAL A 90 1.56 -9.92 -6.39
CA VAL A 90 2.54 -9.50 -5.38
C VAL A 90 2.66 -7.97 -5.37
N TYR A 91 2.51 -7.37 -4.20
CA TYR A 91 2.85 -5.99 -3.91
C TYR A 91 4.17 -5.98 -3.14
N ALA A 92 5.25 -5.62 -3.83
CA ALA A 92 6.59 -5.67 -3.27
C ALA A 92 7.01 -4.32 -2.69
N ILE A 93 7.63 -4.35 -1.51
CA ILE A 93 8.47 -3.29 -0.95
C ILE A 93 9.90 -3.82 -1.03
N THR A 94 10.79 -3.12 -1.74
CA THR A 94 12.11 -3.66 -2.09
C THR A 94 13.23 -2.81 -1.51
N TYR A 95 14.23 -3.47 -0.93
CA TYR A 95 15.45 -2.84 -0.45
C TYR A 95 16.68 -3.68 -0.78
N THR A 96 17.82 -3.02 -0.96
CA THR A 96 19.11 -3.73 -0.98
C THR A 96 19.61 -3.95 0.44
N LEU A 97 20.32 -5.05 0.70
CA LEU A 97 20.89 -5.39 2.01
C LEU A 97 21.73 -4.25 2.60
N SER A 98 22.54 -3.58 1.78
CA SER A 98 23.35 -2.43 2.19
C SER A 98 22.48 -1.28 2.75
N LYS A 99 21.41 -0.93 2.03
CA LYS A 99 20.43 0.09 2.48
C LYS A 99 19.71 -0.33 3.76
N VAL A 100 19.34 -1.60 3.90
CA VAL A 100 18.68 -2.13 5.11
C VAL A 100 19.61 -2.00 6.32
N LYS A 101 20.86 -2.48 6.22
CA LYS A 101 21.85 -2.36 7.29
C LYS A 101 22.06 -0.90 7.71
N LYS A 102 22.17 0.00 6.73
CA LYS A 102 22.30 1.45 6.99
C LYS A 102 21.07 1.99 7.74
N ARG A 103 19.86 1.70 7.28
CA ARG A 103 18.62 2.22 7.88
C ARG A 103 18.37 1.63 9.29
N LEU A 104 18.61 0.32 9.49
CA LEU A 104 18.52 -0.29 10.81
C LEU A 104 19.50 0.33 11.81
N ASN A 105 20.73 0.65 11.40
CA ASN A 105 21.70 1.37 12.25
C ASN A 105 21.19 2.77 12.68
N TYR A 106 20.32 3.41 11.89
CA TYR A 106 19.72 4.71 12.22
C TYR A 106 18.39 4.60 12.99
N GLY A 107 17.96 3.39 13.38
CA GLY A 107 16.70 3.19 14.12
C GLY A 107 15.46 3.26 13.23
N ASP A 108 15.49 2.60 12.06
CA ASP A 108 14.33 2.55 11.17
C ASP A 108 13.24 1.59 11.69
N ASN A 109 12.25 2.13 12.38
CA ASN A 109 11.15 1.39 12.99
C ASN A 109 10.36 0.54 11.96
N PHE A 110 10.17 1.04 10.74
CA PHE A 110 9.50 0.28 9.68
C PHE A 110 10.23 -1.04 9.40
N LEU A 111 11.53 -0.96 9.12
CA LEU A 111 12.34 -2.14 8.81
C LEU A 111 12.47 -3.06 10.02
N SER A 112 12.66 -2.51 11.22
CA SER A 112 12.75 -3.29 12.45
C SER A 112 11.47 -4.10 12.70
N ASN A 113 10.29 -3.46 12.62
CA ASN A 113 9.02 -4.16 12.79
C ASN A 113 8.85 -5.26 11.73
N ASN A 114 9.09 -4.95 10.45
CA ASN A 114 8.88 -5.94 9.40
C ASN A 114 9.87 -7.11 9.46
N ILE A 115 11.15 -6.87 9.75
CA ILE A 115 12.18 -7.92 9.76
C ILE A 115 12.04 -8.83 10.99
N PHE A 116 11.67 -8.28 12.15
CA PHE A 116 11.70 -9.02 13.41
C PHE A 116 10.33 -9.46 13.92
N GLN A 117 9.23 -8.88 13.43
CA GLN A 117 7.87 -9.19 13.91
C GLN A 117 6.98 -9.84 12.84
N THR A 118 7.40 -9.85 11.57
CA THR A 118 6.61 -10.49 10.51
C THR A 118 7.19 -11.83 10.08
N PRO A 119 6.36 -12.75 9.55
CA PRO A 119 6.80 -14.06 9.12
C PRO A 119 7.85 -13.99 8.00
N CYS A 120 8.97 -14.68 8.22
CA CYS A 120 10.05 -14.79 7.24
C CYS A 120 9.86 -16.07 6.41
N ILE A 121 9.66 -15.93 5.09
CA ILE A 121 9.47 -17.08 4.19
C ILE A 121 10.76 -17.52 3.50
N TYR A 122 11.79 -16.68 3.48
CA TYR A 122 13.11 -17.00 2.99
C TYR A 122 14.17 -16.13 3.64
N LYS A 123 15.30 -16.73 4.01
CA LYS A 123 16.47 -16.06 4.57
C LYS A 123 17.71 -16.87 4.20
N GLU A 124 18.68 -16.23 3.57
CA GLU A 124 19.95 -16.88 3.21
C GLU A 124 20.90 -16.98 4.40
N ASP A 125 21.02 -15.90 5.17
CA ASP A 125 21.88 -15.83 6.36
C ASP A 125 21.28 -15.00 7.50
N ASP A 126 21.89 -15.09 8.69
CA ASP A 126 21.50 -14.38 9.92
C ASP A 126 22.15 -13.00 10.11
N CYS A 127 22.68 -12.37 9.07
CA CYS A 127 23.44 -11.11 9.23
C CYS A 127 22.59 -9.92 9.71
N LEU A 128 21.27 -10.01 9.58
CA LEU A 128 20.30 -9.04 10.10
C LEU A 128 19.90 -9.31 11.56
N SER A 129 20.17 -10.51 12.09
CA SER A 129 19.79 -10.87 13.46
C SER A 129 20.54 -10.04 14.51
N LYS A 130 21.73 -9.50 14.20
CA LYS A 130 22.46 -8.59 15.10
C LYS A 130 21.68 -7.32 15.46
N PHE A 131 20.66 -6.96 14.67
CA PHE A 131 19.84 -5.79 14.92
C PHE A 131 18.58 -6.10 15.74
N SER A 132 18.32 -7.38 16.09
CA SER A 132 17.14 -7.76 16.87
C SER A 132 17.13 -7.17 18.28
N ASN A 133 18.31 -6.82 18.79
CA ASN A 133 18.48 -6.28 20.14
C ASN A 133 18.21 -4.77 20.22
N TYR A 134 18.07 -4.08 19.08
CA TYR A 134 17.68 -2.68 19.08
C TYR A 134 16.18 -2.57 19.34
N ALA A 135 15.83 -1.91 20.44
CA ALA A 135 14.46 -1.51 20.70
C ALA A 135 13.95 -0.57 19.60
N LEU A 136 12.64 -0.52 19.42
CA LEU A 136 12.01 0.49 18.59
C LEU A 136 12.33 1.88 19.13
N LEU A 137 12.60 2.81 18.23
CA LEU A 137 12.99 4.17 18.56
C LEU A 137 11.73 4.98 18.88
N PHE A 138 11.41 5.09 20.17
CA PHE A 138 10.38 5.98 20.68
C PHE A 138 11.01 7.24 21.26
N HIS A 139 10.95 8.33 20.50
CA HIS A 139 11.45 9.63 20.92
C HIS A 139 10.53 10.76 20.44
N GLN A 140 10.46 11.85 21.20
CA GLN A 140 9.68 13.07 20.87
C GLN A 140 9.95 13.55 19.43
N ASN A 141 11.21 13.75 19.07
CA ASN A 141 11.60 14.15 17.69
C ASN A 141 11.07 13.22 16.58
N VAL A 142 10.89 11.92 16.87
CA VAL A 142 10.31 10.99 15.88
C VAL A 142 8.82 11.27 15.74
N TYR A 143 8.11 11.48 16.86
CA TYR A 143 6.71 11.90 16.85
C TYR A 143 6.51 13.24 16.15
N ASP A 144 7.30 14.26 16.47
CA ASP A 144 7.19 15.59 15.87
C ASP A 144 7.33 15.50 14.34
N ARG A 145 8.26 14.67 13.84
CA ARG A 145 8.42 14.40 12.41
C ARG A 145 7.22 13.69 11.79
N ILE A 146 6.63 12.72 12.51
CA ILE A 146 5.42 12.01 12.06
C ILE A 146 4.25 12.99 11.97
N GLN A 147 4.04 13.79 13.02
CA GLN A 147 2.99 14.80 13.09
C GLN A 147 3.16 15.86 11.99
N GLU A 148 4.37 16.43 11.83
CA GLU A 148 4.66 17.40 10.78
C GLU A 148 4.40 16.81 9.38
N THR A 149 4.82 15.57 9.14
CA THR A 149 4.59 14.91 7.84
C THR A 149 3.11 14.63 7.59
N TRP A 150 2.36 14.26 8.63
CA TRP A 150 0.91 14.07 8.57
C TRP A 150 0.21 15.38 8.19
N THR A 151 0.40 16.43 8.99
CA THR A 151 -0.20 17.75 8.77
C THR A 151 0.08 18.26 7.36
N ASN A 152 1.36 18.31 6.97
CA ASN A 152 1.75 18.80 5.64
C ASN A 152 1.11 18.03 4.47
N ARG A 153 0.85 16.72 4.63
CA ARG A 153 0.23 15.93 3.58
C ARG A 153 -1.29 16.06 3.57
N MET A 154 -1.91 16.12 4.74
CA MET A 154 -3.34 16.32 4.87
C MET A 154 -3.75 17.71 4.39
N ASP A 155 -3.02 18.76 4.77
CA ASP A 155 -3.25 20.13 4.29
C ASP A 155 -3.15 20.23 2.77
N ARG A 156 -2.18 19.53 2.16
CA ARG A 156 -2.07 19.46 0.70
C ARG A 156 -3.25 18.74 0.06
N ALA A 157 -3.72 17.64 0.66
CA ALA A 157 -4.89 16.91 0.17
C ALA A 157 -6.16 17.77 0.26
N GLU A 158 -6.35 18.46 1.38
CA GLU A 158 -7.45 19.39 1.63
C GLU A 158 -7.46 20.51 0.61
N TYR A 159 -6.32 21.15 0.37
CA TYR A 159 -6.18 22.20 -0.63
C TYR A 159 -6.54 21.71 -2.04
N LEU A 160 -6.07 20.51 -2.44
CA LEU A 160 -6.40 19.92 -3.74
C LEU A 160 -7.89 19.63 -3.90
N LEU A 161 -8.57 19.18 -2.83
CA LEU A 161 -10.02 18.96 -2.84
C LEU A 161 -10.78 20.29 -2.91
N ALA A 162 -10.38 21.28 -2.10
CA ALA A 162 -11.01 22.60 -2.07
C ALA A 162 -10.91 23.35 -3.41
N ILE A 163 -9.83 23.17 -4.16
CA ILE A 163 -9.71 23.75 -5.51
C ILE A 163 -10.83 23.23 -6.42
N ILE A 164 -11.17 21.94 -6.34
CA ILE A 164 -12.18 21.32 -7.21
C ILE A 164 -13.58 21.85 -6.92
N ASP A 165 -13.89 22.15 -5.65
CA ASP A 165 -15.19 22.67 -5.24
C ASP A 165 -15.42 24.12 -5.73
N ASN A 166 -14.33 24.90 -5.90
CA ASN A 166 -14.37 26.29 -6.35
C ASN A 166 -14.25 26.48 -7.87
N ILE A 167 -14.12 25.38 -8.62
CA ILE A 167 -13.92 25.37 -10.06
C ILE A 167 -15.27 25.49 -10.80
N GLU A 168 -15.36 26.38 -11.79
CA GLU A 168 -16.59 26.54 -12.58
C GLU A 168 -16.95 25.24 -13.37
N PRO A 169 -18.25 24.89 -13.50
CA PRO A 169 -18.71 23.65 -14.12
C PRO A 169 -18.41 23.49 -15.63
N LYS A 170 -17.74 24.46 -16.25
CA LYS A 170 -17.24 24.38 -17.64
C LYS A 170 -15.87 23.68 -17.75
N GLU A 171 -15.26 23.29 -16.65
CA GLU A 171 -13.93 22.70 -16.66
C GLU A 171 -13.88 21.25 -17.17
N ASP A 172 -12.71 20.90 -17.70
CA ASP A 172 -12.38 19.58 -18.22
C ASP A 172 -12.39 18.52 -17.10
N SER A 173 -13.27 17.53 -17.23
CA SER A 173 -13.45 16.45 -16.26
C SER A 173 -12.15 15.66 -16.01
N ILE A 174 -11.28 15.56 -17.02
CA ILE A 174 -9.99 14.85 -16.90
C ILE A 174 -9.04 15.59 -15.96
N SER A 175 -8.99 16.92 -16.05
CA SER A 175 -8.19 17.78 -15.17
C SER A 175 -8.64 17.63 -13.70
N ARG A 176 -9.94 17.67 -13.44
CA ARG A 176 -10.51 17.41 -12.10
C ARG A 176 -10.10 16.02 -11.57
N LEU A 177 -10.20 14.98 -12.40
CA LEU A 177 -9.78 13.61 -12.01
C LEU A 177 -8.28 13.52 -11.68
N SER A 178 -7.43 14.28 -12.37
CA SER A 178 -6.00 14.33 -12.07
C SER A 178 -5.70 15.00 -10.72
N ILE A 179 -6.44 16.04 -10.37
CA ILE A 179 -6.32 16.70 -9.05
C ILE A 179 -6.78 15.73 -7.95
N LEU A 180 -7.92 15.05 -8.14
CA LEU A 180 -8.41 14.02 -7.21
C LEU A 180 -7.41 12.89 -7.00
N HIS A 181 -6.76 12.44 -8.08
CA HIS A 181 -5.71 11.42 -8.00
C HIS A 181 -4.58 11.84 -7.05
N HIS A 182 -4.07 13.06 -7.20
CA HIS A 182 -3.00 13.56 -6.34
C HIS A 182 -3.46 13.80 -4.90
N ALA A 183 -4.70 14.22 -4.68
CA ALA A 183 -5.26 14.32 -3.32
C ALA A 183 -5.22 12.95 -2.62
N LEU A 184 -5.70 11.89 -3.30
CA LEU A 184 -5.67 10.53 -2.75
C LEU A 184 -4.26 9.98 -2.53
N GLU A 185 -3.30 10.32 -3.41
CA GLU A 185 -1.89 9.98 -3.19
C GLU A 185 -1.35 10.62 -1.91
N GLN A 186 -1.66 11.90 -1.64
CA GLN A 186 -1.22 12.59 -0.41
C GLN A 186 -1.80 11.92 0.84
N VAL A 187 -3.11 11.67 0.86
CA VAL A 187 -3.79 11.00 2.00
C VAL A 187 -3.20 9.60 2.22
N SER A 188 -3.03 8.82 1.16
CA SER A 188 -2.49 7.45 1.27
C SER A 188 -1.04 7.45 1.79
N MET A 189 -0.21 8.39 1.33
CA MET A 189 1.15 8.55 1.85
C MET A 189 1.18 9.03 3.30
N ALA A 190 0.22 9.87 3.72
CA ALA A 190 0.11 10.33 5.10
C ALA A 190 -0.21 9.15 6.03
N LEU A 191 -1.22 8.35 5.68
CA LEU A 191 -1.58 7.13 6.41
C LEU A 191 -0.41 6.15 6.50
N LEU A 192 0.29 5.88 5.39
CA LEU A 192 1.46 4.98 5.39
C LEU A 192 2.57 5.48 6.31
N PHE A 193 2.77 6.80 6.39
CA PHE A 193 3.79 7.35 7.26
C PHE A 193 3.38 7.30 8.74
N VAL A 194 2.11 7.57 9.06
CA VAL A 194 1.61 7.50 10.43
C VAL A 194 1.59 6.07 10.96
N PHE A 195 1.10 5.10 10.18
CA PHE A 195 0.98 3.72 10.66
C PHE A 195 2.29 2.93 10.60
N TRP A 196 3.12 3.19 9.60
CA TRP A 196 4.30 2.36 9.33
C TRP A 196 5.63 3.12 9.38
N GLU A 197 5.64 4.45 9.54
CA GLU A 197 6.82 5.29 9.29
C GLU A 197 7.44 5.07 7.90
N PHE A 198 6.62 4.57 6.97
CA PHE A 198 7.07 4.14 5.65
C PHE A 198 6.94 5.27 4.64
N LYS A 199 8.03 5.51 3.90
CA LYS A 199 8.05 6.42 2.73
C LYS A 199 8.11 5.57 1.45
N PRO A 200 7.02 5.45 0.69
CA PRO A 200 6.98 4.66 -0.53
C PRO A 200 8.00 5.14 -1.56
N GLN A 201 8.62 4.21 -2.30
CA GLN A 201 9.45 4.52 -3.47
C GLN A 201 8.66 4.44 -4.78
N HIS A 202 7.46 3.86 -4.73
CA HIS A 202 6.55 3.69 -5.84
C HIS A 202 5.20 4.30 -5.45
N TYR A 203 4.70 5.21 -6.29
CA TYR A 203 3.59 6.09 -5.94
C TYR A 203 2.28 5.79 -6.68
N SER A 204 2.18 4.66 -7.41
CA SER A 204 0.90 4.39 -8.08
C SER A 204 -0.23 4.30 -7.06
N LEU A 205 -1.32 5.04 -7.28
CA LEU A 205 -2.42 5.12 -6.32
C LEU A 205 -2.98 3.74 -5.95
N SER A 206 -3.11 2.83 -6.92
CA SER A 206 -3.56 1.47 -6.66
C SER A 206 -2.63 0.67 -5.74
N TYR A 207 -1.32 0.92 -5.80
CA TYR A 207 -0.33 0.35 -4.89
C TYR A 207 -0.44 0.97 -3.50
N LEU A 208 -0.55 2.30 -3.40
CA LEU A 208 -0.67 2.99 -2.11
C LEU A 208 -1.94 2.58 -1.36
N LEU A 209 -3.09 2.55 -2.04
CA LEU A 209 -4.36 2.08 -1.47
C LEU A 209 -4.27 0.61 -1.02
N HIS A 210 -3.57 -0.24 -1.79
CA HIS A 210 -3.32 -1.62 -1.37
C HIS A 210 -2.48 -1.68 -0.09
N LEU A 211 -1.42 -0.87 0.04
CA LEU A 211 -0.62 -0.85 1.26
C LEU A 211 -1.43 -0.34 2.46
N CYS A 212 -2.23 0.72 2.29
CA CYS A 212 -3.14 1.20 3.33
C CYS A 212 -4.11 0.10 3.78
N SER A 213 -4.50 -0.78 2.86
CA SER A 213 -5.42 -1.87 3.15
C SER A 213 -4.88 -2.95 4.10
N GLN A 214 -3.58 -2.92 4.40
CA GLN A 214 -2.96 -3.87 5.32
C GLN A 214 -3.20 -3.51 6.79
N PHE A 215 -3.56 -2.27 7.09
CA PHE A 215 -3.86 -1.81 8.46
C PHE A 215 -5.25 -1.18 8.59
N SER A 216 -5.98 -1.00 7.49
CA SER A 216 -7.32 -0.40 7.48
C SER A 216 -8.19 -1.01 6.39
N GLN A 217 -9.50 -1.11 6.62
CA GLN A 217 -10.47 -1.51 5.59
C GLN A 217 -10.94 -0.32 4.74
N LEU A 218 -10.49 0.90 5.07
CA LEU A 218 -10.96 2.14 4.47
C LEU A 218 -10.89 2.13 2.92
N PRO A 219 -9.77 1.73 2.27
CA PRO A 219 -9.72 1.69 0.81
C PRO A 219 -10.78 0.78 0.18
N GLN A 220 -11.08 -0.37 0.78
CA GLN A 220 -12.11 -1.29 0.28
C GLN A 220 -13.53 -0.76 0.51
N THR A 221 -13.77 -0.11 1.64
CA THR A 221 -15.09 0.46 1.98
C THR A 221 -15.44 1.63 1.06
N ILE A 222 -14.49 2.53 0.82
CA ILE A 222 -14.75 3.74 0.03
C ILE A 222 -14.68 3.46 -1.47
N PHE A 223 -13.76 2.60 -1.90
CA PHE A 223 -13.61 2.22 -3.30
C PHE A 223 -13.85 0.71 -3.56
N PRO A 224 -15.08 0.21 -3.30
CA PRO A 224 -15.39 -1.19 -3.57
C PRO A 224 -15.37 -1.48 -5.07
N LYS A 225 -15.04 -2.72 -5.45
CA LYS A 225 -15.06 -3.18 -6.85
C LYS A 225 -16.27 -4.08 -7.14
N ALA A 226 -17.34 -3.92 -6.35
CA ALA A 226 -18.51 -4.80 -6.36
C ALA A 226 -19.43 -4.57 -7.58
N THR A 227 -19.59 -3.33 -8.01
CA THR A 227 -20.43 -2.97 -9.17
C THR A 227 -19.58 -2.37 -10.28
N TYR A 228 -20.10 -2.40 -11.51
CA TYR A 228 -19.43 -1.79 -12.67
C TYR A 228 -19.14 -0.31 -12.45
N GLY A 229 -20.11 0.46 -11.94
CA GLY A 229 -19.94 1.90 -11.69
C GLY A 229 -18.85 2.20 -10.66
N LEU A 230 -18.80 1.44 -9.56
CA LEU A 230 -17.75 1.63 -8.55
C LEU A 230 -16.37 1.20 -9.05
N HIS A 231 -16.32 0.12 -9.82
CA HIS A 231 -15.08 -0.31 -10.48
C HIS A 231 -14.58 0.74 -11.48
N ARG A 232 -15.49 1.37 -12.24
CA ARG A 232 -15.19 2.45 -13.17
C ARG A 232 -14.60 3.67 -12.45
N ILE A 233 -15.20 4.12 -11.35
CA ILE A 233 -14.67 5.24 -10.54
C ILE A 233 -13.25 4.93 -10.04
N TYR A 234 -13.05 3.75 -9.46
CA TYR A 234 -11.72 3.33 -9.00
C TYR A 234 -10.69 3.31 -10.15
N TYR A 235 -11.09 2.80 -11.32
CA TYR A 235 -10.24 2.77 -12.50
C TYR A 235 -9.87 4.18 -12.98
N MET A 236 -10.85 5.09 -13.05
CA MET A 236 -10.64 6.49 -13.44
C MET A 236 -9.62 7.16 -12.53
N LEU A 237 -9.83 7.08 -11.21
CA LEU A 237 -8.94 7.66 -10.23
C LEU A 237 -7.54 7.06 -10.31
N CYS A 238 -7.39 5.74 -10.36
CA CYS A 238 -6.06 5.11 -10.40
C CYS A 238 -5.28 5.38 -11.70
N ASN A 239 -5.96 5.68 -12.81
CA ASN A 239 -5.36 5.89 -14.11
C ASN A 239 -5.41 7.35 -14.59
N ALA A 240 -5.87 8.29 -13.74
CA ALA A 240 -6.03 9.70 -14.12
C ALA A 240 -4.76 10.31 -14.72
N HIS A 241 -3.59 10.02 -14.13
CA HIS A 241 -2.29 10.47 -14.66
C HIS A 241 -1.99 9.98 -16.09
N HIS A 242 -2.45 8.80 -16.46
CA HIS A 242 -2.28 8.25 -17.81
C HIS A 242 -3.33 8.86 -18.75
N ILE A 243 -4.56 8.99 -18.27
CA ILE A 243 -5.67 9.58 -19.03
C ILE A 243 -5.31 11.01 -19.45
N ILE A 244 -4.93 11.87 -18.51
CA ILE A 244 -4.61 13.28 -18.80
C ILE A 244 -3.41 13.46 -19.74
N ARG A 245 -2.46 12.51 -19.74
CA ARG A 245 -1.27 12.58 -20.59
C ARG A 245 -1.49 12.12 -22.02
N PHE A 246 -2.39 11.16 -22.23
CA PHE A 246 -2.45 10.42 -23.50
C PHE A 246 -3.85 10.41 -24.14
N LYS A 247 -4.93 10.65 -23.41
CA LYS A 247 -6.27 10.70 -23.99
C LYS A 247 -6.60 12.11 -24.46
N VAL A 248 -6.93 12.24 -25.74
CA VAL A 248 -7.30 13.51 -26.39
C VAL A 248 -8.81 13.78 -26.27
N GLN A 249 -9.63 12.74 -26.17
CA GLN A 249 -11.09 12.87 -26.01
C GLN A 249 -11.50 12.57 -24.57
N ASN A 250 -12.40 13.39 -24.04
CA ASN A 250 -13.00 13.15 -22.74
C ASN A 250 -14.11 12.10 -22.86
N GLU A 251 -13.83 10.91 -22.34
CA GLU A 251 -14.77 9.78 -22.28
C GLU A 251 -15.56 9.74 -20.96
N PHE A 252 -15.34 10.72 -20.08
CA PHE A 252 -15.92 10.77 -18.74
C PHE A 252 -16.89 11.93 -18.61
N SER A 253 -18.09 11.65 -18.10
CA SER A 253 -19.08 12.69 -17.84
C SER A 253 -18.70 13.50 -16.60
N ASN A 254 -19.27 14.69 -16.48
CA ASN A 254 -19.18 15.48 -15.24
C ASN A 254 -19.79 14.70 -14.06
N GLU A 255 -20.89 13.98 -14.27
CA GLU A 255 -21.51 13.14 -13.25
C GLU A 255 -20.56 12.02 -12.74
N ASP A 256 -19.78 11.38 -13.63
CA ASP A 256 -18.77 10.40 -13.22
C ASP A 256 -17.69 11.04 -12.32
N THR A 257 -17.33 12.30 -12.62
CA THR A 257 -16.32 13.06 -11.89
C THR A 257 -16.83 13.55 -10.54
N ASP A 258 -18.08 13.98 -10.46
CA ASP A 258 -18.72 14.39 -9.20
C ASP A 258 -18.88 13.19 -8.25
N LYS A 259 -19.23 12.02 -8.79
CA LYS A 259 -19.23 10.76 -8.03
C LYS A 259 -17.82 10.41 -7.51
N ALA A 260 -16.79 10.64 -8.32
CA ALA A 260 -15.41 10.43 -7.90
C ALA A 260 -15.00 11.43 -6.81
N TYR A 261 -15.38 12.71 -6.94
CA TYR A 261 -15.14 13.75 -5.94
C TYR A 261 -15.74 13.36 -4.58
N ASN A 262 -17.04 13.05 -4.51
CA ASN A 262 -17.71 12.68 -3.27
C ASN A 262 -17.05 11.49 -2.56
N ARG A 263 -16.51 10.54 -3.34
CA ARG A 263 -15.77 9.39 -2.80
C ARG A 263 -14.40 9.79 -2.26
N CYS A 264 -13.71 10.73 -2.91
CA CYS A 264 -12.42 11.23 -2.45
C CYS A 264 -12.55 12.07 -1.18
N GLU A 265 -13.56 12.91 -1.10
CA GLU A 265 -13.91 13.69 0.10
C GLU A 265 -14.23 12.75 1.27
N TRP A 266 -15.09 11.75 1.04
CA TRP A 266 -15.39 10.75 2.06
C TRP A 266 -14.14 9.96 2.49
N PHE A 267 -13.25 9.60 1.56
CA PHE A 267 -11.97 8.97 1.91
C PHE A 267 -11.09 9.89 2.77
N TYR A 268 -11.01 11.17 2.44
CA TYR A 268 -10.25 12.17 3.19
C TYR A 268 -10.75 12.30 4.63
N ASP A 269 -12.06 12.47 4.82
CA ASP A 269 -12.65 12.64 6.16
C ASP A 269 -12.44 11.44 7.06
N GLU A 270 -12.66 10.24 6.55
CA GLU A 270 -12.46 9.01 7.31
C GLU A 270 -10.98 8.71 7.54
N ALA A 271 -10.11 9.02 6.56
CA ALA A 271 -8.67 8.91 6.74
C ALA A 271 -8.17 9.88 7.82
N LYS A 272 -8.69 11.11 7.86
CA LYS A 272 -8.34 12.11 8.86
C LYS A 272 -8.67 11.62 10.26
N LYS A 273 -9.89 11.16 10.50
CA LYS A 273 -10.30 10.55 11.77
C LYS A 273 -9.39 9.38 12.19
N LEU A 274 -9.10 8.49 11.24
CA LEU A 274 -8.26 7.31 11.48
C LEU A 274 -6.81 7.69 11.84
N GLY A 275 -6.22 8.63 11.09
CA GLY A 275 -4.84 9.06 11.31
C GLY A 275 -4.68 9.91 12.55
N ASP A 276 -5.64 10.79 12.88
CA ASP A 276 -5.61 11.59 14.10
C ASP A 276 -5.69 10.69 15.35
N ALA A 277 -6.54 9.66 15.33
CA ALA A 277 -6.59 8.66 16.40
C ALA A 277 -5.26 7.92 16.58
N GLN A 278 -4.60 7.56 15.47
CA GLN A 278 -3.28 6.92 15.52
C GLN A 278 -2.18 7.88 15.98
N LEU A 279 -2.26 9.16 15.64
CA LEU A 279 -1.34 10.18 16.13
C LEU A 279 -1.44 10.35 17.65
N GLU A 280 -2.63 10.38 18.22
CA GLU A 280 -2.79 10.44 19.68
C GLU A 280 -2.18 9.20 20.35
N HIS A 281 -2.38 8.01 19.78
CA HIS A 281 -1.72 6.81 20.27
C HIS A 281 -0.19 6.89 20.20
N LEU A 282 0.37 7.38 19.09
CA LEU A 282 1.82 7.57 18.95
C LEU A 282 2.35 8.63 19.91
N LYS A 283 1.58 9.68 20.19
CA LYS A 283 1.94 10.70 21.17
C LYS A 283 2.14 10.09 22.54
N GLU A 284 1.22 9.25 22.98
CA GLU A 284 1.33 8.53 24.25
C GLU A 284 2.56 7.61 24.30
N LEU A 285 2.93 6.98 23.18
CA LEU A 285 4.11 6.11 23.12
C LEU A 285 5.43 6.88 23.12
N HIS A 286 5.52 7.97 22.35
CA HIS A 286 6.76 8.72 22.14
C HIS A 286 7.02 9.80 23.20
N CYS A 287 5.96 10.34 23.80
CA CYS A 287 6.04 11.47 24.72
C CYS A 287 5.92 11.04 26.20
N ASN A 288 5.83 9.74 26.50
CA ASN A 288 5.80 9.24 27.87
C ASN A 288 7.18 9.37 28.53
N PRO A 289 7.32 10.00 29.71
CA PRO A 289 8.61 10.16 30.39
C PRO A 289 9.33 8.84 30.71
N SER A 290 8.59 7.74 30.80
CA SER A 290 9.09 6.40 31.10
C SER A 290 9.83 5.72 29.93
N ASN A 291 9.69 6.22 28.69
CA ASN A 291 10.32 5.65 27.49
C ASN A 291 11.61 6.37 27.07
N GLN A 292 12.10 7.32 27.88
CA GLN A 292 13.30 8.13 27.56
C GLN A 292 14.62 7.56 28.12
N TYR A 293 14.65 6.29 28.53
CA TYR A 293 15.84 5.62 29.09
C TYR A 293 16.37 4.51 28.17
#